data_AF-A0A6N7YVZ4-F1
#
_entry.id   AF-A0A6N7YVZ4-F1
#
_cell.length_a   1.000
_cell.length_b   1.000
_cell.length_c   1.000
_cell.angle_alpha   90.00
_cell.angle_beta   90.00
_cell.angle_gamma   90.00
#
_symmetry.space_group_name_H-M   'P 1'
#
loop_
_entity.id
_entity.type
_entity.pdbx_description
1 polymer ?
#
loop_
_entity_poly.entity_id
_entity_poly.type
_entity_poly.pdbx_seq_one_letter_code
_entity_poly.pdbx_strand_id
1 'polypeptide(L)' 'MIVGDAMVNSCPHTITAASYLLGVLAASERDEFRRHAAGCAPCRRELAELRPVTYALASVRARARA' A
#
# COMPACT_ATOMS: atom_id res chain seq x y z
N MET A 1 28.60 10.85 7.36
CA MET A 1 27.14 10.95 7.59
C MET A 1 26.47 10.06 6.57
N ILE A 2 25.71 9.06 7.04
CA ILE A 2 24.93 8.16 6.19
C ILE A 2 23.54 8.77 5.95
N VAL A 3 23.31 9.26 4.73
CA VAL A 3 21.99 9.37 4.11
C VAL A 3 22.21 8.77 2.71
N GLY A 4 21.90 7.49 2.48
CA GLY A 4 20.53 7.01 2.39
C GLY A 4 20.01 7.25 0.97
N ASP A 5 20.72 6.73 -0.03
CA ASP A 5 20.39 6.81 -1.46
C ASP A 5 19.13 5.96 -1.76
N ALA A 6 17.95 6.53 -1.50
CA ALA A 6 16.66 5.94 -1.83
C ALA A 6 15.97 6.79 -2.92
N MET A 7 16.64 6.97 -4.06
CA MET A 7 16.08 7.66 -5.23
C MET A 7 15.38 6.70 -6.20
N VAL A 8 14.34 5.96 -5.78
CA VAL A 8 13.21 5.54 -6.65
C VAL A 8 11.95 5.28 -5.80
N ASN A 9 11.36 6.34 -5.25
CA ASN A 9 9.95 6.31 -4.86
C ASN A 9 9.32 7.72 -4.91
N SER A 10 9.24 8.30 -6.10
CA SER A 10 8.88 9.72 -6.30
C SER A 10 7.41 10.09 -6.02
N CYS A 11 6.62 9.20 -5.41
CA CYS A 11 5.21 9.47 -5.13
C CYS A 11 4.91 9.40 -3.62
N PRO A 12 4.46 10.50 -2.98
CA PRO A 12 4.16 10.49 -1.55
C PRO A 12 2.99 9.55 -1.19
N HIS A 13 2.11 9.22 -2.13
CA HIS A 13 0.98 8.33 -1.89
C HIS A 13 1.37 6.86 -1.69
N THR A 14 2.61 6.45 -1.95
CA THR A 14 3.04 5.05 -1.73
C THR A 14 2.90 4.63 -0.27
N ILE A 15 3.05 5.57 0.69
CA ILE A 15 2.84 5.31 2.12
C ILE A 15 1.42 4.82 2.42
N THR A 16 0.45 5.18 1.57
CA THR A 16 -0.96 4.83 1.69
C THR A 16 -1.27 3.43 1.13
N ALA A 17 -0.35 2.81 0.37
CA ALA A 17 -0.59 1.54 -0.33
C ALA A 17 -0.86 0.37 0.62
N ALA A 18 -0.11 0.25 1.72
CA ALA A 18 -0.33 -0.78 2.73
C ALA A 18 -1.71 -0.63 3.40
N SER A 19 -2.06 0.59 3.80
CA SER A 19 -3.36 0.91 4.41
C SER A 19 -4.53 0.64 3.45
N TYR A 20 -4.33 0.90 2.16
CA TYR A 20 -5.29 0.55 1.12
C TYR A 20 -5.50 -0.96 1.02
N LEU A 21 -4.41 -1.75 0.94
CA LEU A 21 -4.47 -3.21 0.83
C LEU A 21 -5.05 -3.89 2.07
N LEU A 22 -4.75 -3.37 3.26
CA LEU A 22 -5.28 -3.89 4.53
C LEU A 22 -6.73 -3.46 4.81
N GLY A 23 -7.31 -2.61 3.95
CA GLY A 23 -8.70 -2.16 4.06
C GLY A 23 -8.97 -1.26 5.26
N VAL A 24 -7.96 -0.53 5.75
CA VAL A 24 -8.10 0.33 6.95
C VAL A 24 -8.44 1.79 6.62
N LEU A 25 -8.26 2.21 5.37
CA LEU A 25 -8.62 3.55 4.90
C LEU A 25 -10.14 3.77 4.91
N ALA A 26 -10.60 4.99 5.14
CA ALA A 26 -12.00 5.36 4.96
C ALA A 26 -12.42 5.25 3.48
N ALA A 27 -13.73 5.19 3.21
CA ALA A 27 -14.24 4.99 1.85
C ALA A 27 -13.76 6.06 0.87
N SER A 28 -13.80 7.33 1.27
CA SER A 28 -13.31 8.47 0.47
C SER A 28 -11.82 8.37 0.13
N GLU A 29 -10.99 8.04 1.13
CA GLU A 29 -9.53 7.90 0.98
C GLU A 29 -9.17 6.71 0.07
N ARG A 30 -9.91 5.60 0.18
CA ARG A 30 -9.75 4.46 -0.73
C ARG A 30 -10.04 4.84 -2.16
N ASP A 31 -11.11 5.60 -2.40
CA ASP A 31 -11.49 6.02 -3.75
C ASP A 31 -10.52 7.04 -4.35
N GLU A 32 -10.00 7.95 -3.54
CA GLU A 32 -8.93 8.86 -3.94
C GLU A 32 -7.66 8.10 -4.31
N PHE A 33 -7.19 7.22 -3.42
CA PHE A 33 -5.98 6.45 -3.67
C PHE A 33 -6.12 5.51 -4.88
N ARG A 34 -7.28 4.85 -5.04
CA ARG A 34 -7.58 4.01 -6.20
C ARG A 34 -7.49 4.79 -7.51
N ARG A 35 -8.06 5.99 -7.57
CA ARG A 35 -7.97 6.88 -8.74
C ARG A 35 -6.53 7.28 -9.03
N HIS A 36 -5.75 7.60 -8.00
CA HIS A 36 -4.34 7.94 -8.14
C HIS A 36 -3.50 6.75 -8.66
N ALA A 37 -3.63 5.58 -8.04
CA ALA A 37 -2.87 4.39 -8.40
C ALA A 37 -3.15 3.91 -9.82
N ALA A 38 -4.33 4.19 -10.38
CA ALA A 38 -4.61 3.92 -11.78
C ALA A 38 -3.62 4.61 -12.73
N GLY A 39 -3.22 5.85 -12.42
CA GLY A 39 -2.26 6.63 -13.21
C GLY A 39 -0.80 6.51 -12.77
N CYS A 40 -0.53 6.17 -11.50
CA CYS A 40 0.80 6.28 -10.90
C CYS A 40 1.58 4.95 -10.89
N ALA A 41 2.62 4.84 -11.73
CA ALA A 41 3.46 3.64 -11.80
C ALA A 41 4.17 3.28 -10.47
N PRO A 42 4.75 4.21 -9.69
CA PRO A 42 5.27 3.93 -8.36
C PRO A 42 4.24 3.30 -7.42
N CYS A 43 3.02 3.85 -7.36
CA CYS A 43 1.96 3.29 -6.51
C CYS A 43 1.52 1.90 -6.97
N ARG A 44 1.45 1.63 -8.28
CA ARG A 44 1.16 0.27 -8.77
C ARG A 44 2.25 -0.73 -8.42
N ARG A 45 3.52 -0.30 -8.50
CA ARG A 45 4.67 -1.12 -8.10
C ARG A 45 4.59 -1.46 -6.62
N GLU A 46 4.39 -0.45 -5.77
CA GLU A 46 4.22 -0.61 -4.34
C GLU A 46 3.08 -1.58 -3.99
N LEU A 47 1.93 -1.45 -4.67
CA LEU A 47 0.82 -2.38 -4.50
C LEU A 47 1.19 -3.82 -4.87
N ALA A 48 1.92 -4.02 -5.97
CA ALA A 48 2.37 -5.34 -6.39
C ALA A 48 3.35 -5.96 -5.38
N GLU A 49 4.29 -5.16 -4.87
CA GLU A 49 5.30 -5.56 -3.88
C GLU A 49 4.68 -5.91 -2.53
N LEU A 50 3.69 -5.13 -2.06
CA LEU A 50 3.06 -5.32 -0.75
C LEU A 50 1.94 -6.37 -0.73
N ARG A 51 1.35 -6.73 -1.88
CA ARG A 51 0.24 -7.69 -1.97
C ARG A 51 0.49 -9.04 -1.29
N PRO A 52 1.65 -9.71 -1.47
CA PRO A 52 1.91 -10.99 -0.83
C PRO A 52 1.89 -10.92 0.71
N VAL A 53 2.54 -9.91 1.28
CA VAL A 53 2.65 -9.73 2.74
C VAL A 53 1.30 -9.35 3.34
N THR A 54 0.59 -8.42 2.72
CA THR A 54 -0.74 -7.98 3.19
C THR A 54 -1.77 -9.11 3.13
N TYR A 55 -1.70 -9.99 2.12
CA TYR A 55 -2.53 -11.20 2.06
C TYR A 55 -2.22 -12.17 3.21
N ALA A 56 -0.93 -12.42 3.49
CA ALA A 56 -0.53 -13.26 4.62
C ALA A 56 -1.06 -12.71 5.95
N LEU A 57 -0.91 -11.40 6.19
CA LEU A 57 -1.42 -10.73 7.39
C LEU A 57 -2.96 -10.83 7.51
N ALA A 58 -3.69 -10.65 6.41
CA ALA A 58 -5.14 -10.80 6.38
C ALA A 58 -5.57 -12.23 6.77
N SER A 59 -4.85 -13.25 6.30
CA SER A 59 -5.14 -14.65 6.64
C SER A 59 -4.93 -14.96 8.14
N VAL A 60 -3.87 -14.39 8.75
CA VAL A 60 -3.60 -14.54 10.19
C VAL A 60 -4.70 -13.85 11.01
N ARG A 61 -5.11 -12.64 10.62
CA ARG A 61 -6.20 -11.90 11.28
C ARG A 61 -7.53 -12.65 11.20
N ALA A 62 -7.84 -13.28 10.08
CA ALA A 62 -9.07 -14.07 9.91
C ALA A 62 -9.09 -15.26 10.89
N ARG A 63 -7.96 -15.96 11.04
CA ARG A 63 -7.82 -17.07 12.00
C ARG A 63 -7.94 -16.62 13.45
N ALA A 64 -7.35 -15.48 13.80
CA ALA A 64 -7.43 -14.95 15.16
C ALA A 64 -8.84 -14.47 15.58
N ARG A 65 -9.78 -14.41 14.63
CA ARG A 65 -11.18 -14.00 14.86
C ARG A 65 -12.19 -15.14 14.78
N ALA A 66 -11.73 -16.35 14.42
CA ALA A 66 -12.53 -17.57 14.36
C ALA A 66 -12.48 -18.30 15.70
#